data_AF-A0A667FM23-F1
#
_entry.id   AF-A0A667FM23-F1
#
_cell.length_a   1.000
_cell.length_b   1.000
_cell.length_c   1.000
_cell.angle_alpha   90.00
_cell.angle_beta   90.00
_cell.angle_gamma   90.00
#
_symmetry.space_group_name_H-M   'P 1'
#
loop_
_entity.id
_entity.type
_entity.pdbx_description
1 polymer ?
#
loop_
_entity_poly.entity_id
_entity_poly.type
_entity_poly.pdbx_seq_one_letter_code
_entity_poly.pdbx_strand_id
1 'polypeptide(L)'
;TNEIIFGILLIFVDMSLVITDLLVTKNAIYIPVEIHLISLAISLFFVLDVLLRVYVEGLAILFQSLRLIILIRVFHLAHQKKHLEMLTRRLVSENKRRYKKDGFDLDLTYVTERIIAMSFPSSGQQSFYRNPIKEVVRFLDTKHQDHYQVYNLCSERAYDPKYFHYRVRRIMIDDHNVPTLSEMLAFTKEVDEWMAQDDENIIAIHCKGGKGRTGTMACACLIASEIFTTAEDSLYYFGERRTDKSTSTKYQGVETPSQSRYVGYFADVKNIYNLNLPARKTLKIKKIVIYSIHGNGNDLKVQIILHRKIVFLSSASKNCWILHDIETDNVIIHLSSCPPLYDDVKVRFLSSSVLPKYYDNCPFFFWFHTSFIQNNRLYLSRNELDNPHKPKTWKIYRPEFAVEVFF
;
A
#
# COMPACT_ATOMS: atom_id res chain seq x y z
N THR A 1 53.39 7.39 -27.50
CA THR A 1 53.26 5.94 -27.84
C THR A 1 52.74 5.11 -26.68
N ASN A 2 53.30 5.21 -25.47
CA ASN A 2 52.83 4.43 -24.31
C ASN A 2 51.41 4.76 -23.85
N GLU A 3 50.98 6.02 -23.94
CA GLU A 3 49.60 6.42 -23.57
C GLU A 3 48.54 5.87 -24.54
N ILE A 4 48.87 5.76 -25.83
CA ILE A 4 48.00 5.18 -26.85
C ILE A 4 47.85 3.67 -26.62
N ILE A 5 48.94 2.98 -26.32
CA ILE A 5 48.93 1.54 -26.01
C ILE A 5 48.12 1.28 -24.74
N PHE A 6 48.28 2.12 -23.71
CA PHE A 6 47.51 2.03 -22.48
C PHE A 6 46.01 2.28 -22.71
N GLY A 7 45.66 3.27 -23.54
CA GLY A 7 44.27 3.52 -23.94
C GLY A 7 43.64 2.35 -24.70
N ILE A 8 44.39 1.73 -25.61
CA ILE A 8 43.93 0.53 -26.35
C ILE A 8 43.74 -0.66 -25.39
N LEU A 9 44.67 -0.88 -24.45
CA LEU A 9 44.56 -1.94 -23.45
C LEU A 9 43.30 -1.79 -22.58
N LEU A 10 43.01 -0.56 -22.13
CA LEU A 10 41.80 -0.24 -21.36
C LEU A 10 40.52 -0.53 -22.15
N ILE A 11 40.50 -0.25 -23.46
CA ILE A 11 39.36 -0.60 -24.32
C ILE A 11 39.15 -2.11 -24.38
N PHE A 12 40.22 -2.91 -24.48
CA PHE A 12 40.10 -4.38 -24.51
C PHE A 12 39.62 -4.95 -23.17
N VAL A 13 40.14 -4.44 -22.04
CA VAL A 13 39.69 -4.84 -20.69
C VAL A 13 38.22 -4.51 -20.49
N ASP A 14 37.78 -3.34 -20.95
CA ASP A 14 36.39 -2.92 -20.82
C ASP A 14 35.43 -3.69 -21.75
N MET A 15 35.84 -3.94 -23.01
CA MET A 15 35.07 -4.80 -23.93
C MET A 15 34.93 -6.23 -23.38
N SER A 16 35.97 -6.76 -22.76
CA SER A 16 35.91 -8.09 -22.13
C SER A 16 35.06 -8.11 -20.87
N LEU A 17 35.03 -7.03 -20.07
CA LEU A 17 34.07 -6.89 -18.96
C LEU A 17 32.61 -6.84 -19.44
N VAL A 18 32.31 -6.06 -20.48
CA VAL A 18 30.96 -5.97 -21.08
C VAL A 18 30.52 -7.32 -21.65
N ILE A 19 31.40 -8.02 -22.36
CA ILE A 19 31.12 -9.36 -22.90
C ILE A 19 30.91 -10.35 -21.76
N THR A 20 31.73 -10.31 -20.72
CA THR A 20 31.60 -11.19 -19.56
C THR A 20 30.28 -10.94 -18.84
N ASP A 21 29.89 -9.68 -18.60
CA ASP A 21 28.61 -9.35 -17.95
C ASP A 21 27.40 -9.78 -18.81
N LEU A 22 27.46 -9.63 -20.14
CA LEU A 22 26.44 -10.11 -21.09
C LEU A 22 26.32 -11.64 -21.13
N LEU A 23 27.45 -12.36 -21.04
CA LEU A 23 27.48 -13.82 -21.00
C LEU A 23 27.01 -14.37 -19.66
N VAL A 24 27.38 -13.72 -18.56
CA VAL A 24 26.97 -14.10 -17.20
C VAL A 24 25.49 -13.81 -16.99
N THR A 25 24.93 -12.69 -17.48
CA THR A 25 23.49 -12.40 -17.34
C THR A 25 22.58 -13.35 -18.13
N LYS A 26 23.08 -14.04 -19.17
CA LYS A 26 22.34 -15.10 -19.88
C LYS A 26 22.21 -16.39 -19.06
N ASN A 27 23.14 -16.65 -18.14
CA ASN A 27 23.11 -17.80 -17.25
C ASN A 27 22.52 -17.36 -15.92
N ALA A 28 21.35 -17.91 -15.56
CA ALA A 28 20.48 -17.45 -14.46
C ALA A 28 21.06 -17.59 -13.04
N ILE A 29 22.23 -17.00 -12.76
CA ILE A 29 22.80 -16.87 -11.43
C ILE A 29 22.21 -15.60 -10.81
N TYR A 30 21.64 -15.72 -9.62
CA TYR A 30 21.07 -14.60 -8.88
C TYR A 30 22.21 -13.68 -8.42
N ILE A 31 22.46 -12.61 -9.18
CA ILE A 31 23.49 -11.62 -8.86
C ILE A 31 22.93 -10.62 -7.83
N PRO A 32 23.59 -10.43 -6.67
CA PRO A 32 23.19 -9.45 -5.66
C PRO A 32 23.11 -8.02 -6.20
N VAL A 33 22.21 -7.21 -5.64
CA VAL A 33 22.00 -5.81 -6.05
C VAL A 33 23.28 -4.98 -5.89
N GLU A 34 24.15 -5.30 -4.91
CA GLU A 34 25.42 -4.61 -4.74
C GLU A 34 26.33 -4.76 -5.97
N ILE A 35 26.37 -5.93 -6.59
CA ILE A 35 27.22 -6.20 -7.76
C ILE A 35 26.71 -5.42 -8.98
N HIS A 36 25.39 -5.31 -9.16
CA HIS A 36 24.81 -4.48 -10.22
C HIS A 36 25.09 -2.99 -10.02
N LEU A 37 25.08 -2.49 -8.78
CA LEU A 37 25.43 -1.10 -8.45
C LEU A 37 26.92 -0.82 -8.71
N ILE A 38 27.80 -1.76 -8.34
CA ILE A 38 29.25 -1.67 -8.61
C ILE A 38 29.49 -1.65 -10.12
N SER A 39 28.86 -2.56 -10.86
CA SER A 39 28.99 -2.63 -12.32
C SER A 39 28.48 -1.36 -13.02
N LEU A 40 27.35 -0.81 -12.57
CA LEU A 40 26.83 0.46 -13.06
C LEU A 40 27.77 1.64 -12.76
N ALA A 41 28.36 1.69 -11.57
CA ALA A 41 29.31 2.73 -11.18
C ALA A 41 30.60 2.66 -12.02
N ILE A 42 31.12 1.45 -12.26
CA ILE A 42 32.27 1.20 -13.15
C ILE A 42 31.94 1.67 -14.57
N SER A 43 30.76 1.30 -15.09
CA SER A 43 30.33 1.71 -16.43
C SER A 43 30.18 3.23 -16.57
N LEU A 44 29.61 3.91 -15.57
CA LEU A 44 29.51 5.38 -15.51
C LEU A 44 30.88 6.06 -15.48
N PHE A 45 31.83 5.53 -14.69
CA PHE A 45 33.20 6.03 -14.62
C PHE A 45 33.88 5.97 -16.00
N PHE A 46 33.75 4.85 -16.69
CA PHE A 46 34.35 4.69 -18.02
C PHE A 46 33.68 5.54 -19.10
N VAL A 47 32.37 5.80 -19.02
CA VAL A 47 31.70 6.76 -19.91
C VAL A 47 32.21 8.18 -19.66
N LEU A 48 32.36 8.57 -18.40
CA LEU A 48 32.91 9.89 -18.04
C LEU A 48 34.35 10.04 -18.54
N ASP A 49 35.20 9.02 -18.37
CA ASP A 49 36.59 9.02 -18.86
C ASP A 49 36.65 9.19 -20.39
N VAL A 50 35.78 8.49 -21.14
CA VAL A 50 35.72 8.66 -22.61
C VAL A 50 35.21 10.05 -22.99
N LEU A 51 34.18 10.58 -22.33
CA LEU A 51 33.68 11.93 -22.60
C LEU A 51 34.75 12.99 -22.32
N LEU A 52 35.53 12.83 -21.24
CA LEU A 52 36.65 13.71 -20.90
C LEU A 52 37.77 13.64 -21.94
N ARG A 53 38.16 12.43 -22.39
CA ARG A 53 39.16 12.28 -23.46
C ARG A 53 38.71 12.91 -24.78
N VAL A 54 37.43 12.73 -25.16
CA VAL A 54 36.86 13.38 -26.35
C VAL A 54 36.84 14.90 -26.21
N TYR A 55 36.55 15.44 -25.03
CA TYR A 55 36.55 16.88 -24.74
C TYR A 55 37.95 17.49 -24.78
N VAL A 56 38.96 16.77 -24.24
CA VAL A 56 40.34 17.27 -24.11
C VAL A 56 41.13 17.15 -25.43
N GLU A 57 40.94 16.07 -26.20
CA GLU A 57 41.83 15.77 -27.34
C GLU A 57 41.36 16.27 -28.71
N GLY A 58 40.13 16.79 -28.85
CA GLY A 58 39.72 17.61 -30.00
C GLY A 58 40.02 17.06 -31.42
N LEU A 59 40.02 15.74 -31.65
CA LEU A 59 40.56 15.14 -32.89
C LEU A 59 39.53 14.38 -33.74
N ALA A 60 39.34 14.89 -34.96
CA ALA A 60 38.31 14.51 -35.94
C ALA A 60 38.54 13.20 -36.74
N ILE A 61 39.47 12.31 -36.37
CA ILE A 61 39.89 11.20 -37.27
C ILE A 61 39.73 9.78 -36.67
N LEU A 62 39.33 9.62 -35.40
CA LEU A 62 39.17 8.31 -34.74
C LEU A 62 37.73 7.72 -34.74
N PHE A 63 36.86 8.21 -35.63
CA PHE A 63 35.41 8.25 -35.38
C PHE A 63 34.56 7.05 -35.81
N GLN A 64 35.10 5.90 -36.24
CA GLN A 64 34.24 4.75 -36.62
C GLN A 64 34.21 3.64 -35.56
N SER A 65 35.39 3.21 -35.08
CA SER A 65 35.51 2.16 -34.05
C SER A 65 35.14 2.66 -32.64
N LEU A 66 35.50 3.90 -32.27
CA LEU A 66 35.09 4.51 -30.99
C LEU A 66 33.58 4.77 -30.90
N ARG A 67 32.92 5.09 -32.02
CA ARG A 67 31.45 5.24 -32.04
C ARG A 67 30.73 3.94 -31.71
N LEU A 68 31.23 2.80 -32.21
CA LEU A 68 30.67 1.49 -31.89
C LEU A 68 30.86 1.15 -30.41
N ILE A 69 32.04 1.45 -29.83
CA ILE A 69 32.31 1.24 -28.40
C ILE A 69 31.39 2.13 -27.54
N ILE A 70 31.24 3.41 -27.89
CA ILE A 70 30.32 4.32 -27.21
C ILE A 70 28.88 3.81 -27.31
N LEU A 71 28.43 3.34 -28.48
CA LEU A 71 27.10 2.75 -28.66
C LEU A 71 26.88 1.49 -27.82
N ILE A 72 27.86 0.57 -27.80
CA ILE A 72 27.82 -0.63 -26.98
C ILE A 72 27.74 -0.26 -25.49
N ARG A 73 28.50 0.76 -25.04
CA ARG A 73 28.47 1.24 -23.65
C ARG A 73 27.15 1.92 -23.30
N VAL A 74 26.61 2.75 -24.18
CA VAL A 74 25.28 3.37 -23.99
C VAL A 74 24.20 2.29 -23.90
N PHE A 75 24.27 1.26 -24.76
CA PHE A 75 23.36 0.12 -24.70
C PHE A 75 23.54 -0.69 -23.41
N HIS A 76 24.79 -0.91 -22.98
CA HIS A 76 25.10 -1.61 -21.75
C HIS A 76 24.60 -0.85 -20.50
N LEU A 77 24.84 0.45 -20.40
CA LEU A 77 24.26 1.29 -19.33
C LEU A 77 22.74 1.28 -19.37
N ALA A 78 22.13 1.38 -20.56
CA ALA A 78 20.68 1.33 -20.71
C ALA A 78 20.13 -0.02 -20.23
N HIS A 79 20.82 -1.11 -20.54
CA HIS A 79 20.49 -2.46 -20.08
C HIS A 79 20.62 -2.57 -18.56
N GLN A 80 21.74 -2.17 -17.98
CA GLN A 80 21.97 -2.20 -16.53
C GLN A 80 20.94 -1.36 -15.76
N LYS A 81 20.63 -0.14 -16.25
CA LYS A 81 19.56 0.70 -15.69
C LYS A 81 18.21 -0.02 -15.72
N LYS A 82 17.84 -0.63 -16.85
CA LYS A 82 16.59 -1.37 -16.99
C LYS A 82 16.53 -2.56 -16.01
N HIS A 83 17.64 -3.28 -15.84
CA HIS A 83 17.76 -4.36 -14.85
C HIS A 83 17.58 -3.86 -13.42
N LEU A 84 18.23 -2.77 -13.05
CA LEU A 84 18.11 -2.17 -11.72
C LEU A 84 16.68 -1.71 -11.43
N GLU A 85 15.99 -1.11 -12.40
CA GLU A 85 14.57 -0.76 -12.30
C GLU A 85 13.70 -1.99 -11.99
N MET A 86 13.90 -3.09 -12.73
CA MET A 86 13.15 -4.32 -12.53
C MET A 86 13.39 -4.91 -11.12
N LEU A 87 14.64 -4.96 -10.67
CA LEU A 87 15.00 -5.45 -9.34
C LEU A 87 14.39 -4.57 -8.23
N THR A 88 14.46 -3.25 -8.39
CA THR A 88 13.90 -2.30 -7.41
C THR A 88 12.38 -2.44 -7.31
N ARG A 89 11.68 -2.61 -8.43
CA ARG A 89 10.23 -2.88 -8.45
C ARG A 89 9.89 -4.18 -7.74
N ARG A 90 10.71 -5.24 -7.90
CA ARG A 90 10.52 -6.53 -7.22
C ARG A 90 10.68 -6.41 -5.71
N LEU A 91 11.69 -5.67 -5.26
CA LEU A 91 11.91 -5.41 -3.84
C LEU A 91 10.73 -4.65 -3.22
N VAL A 92 10.23 -3.60 -3.89
CA VAL A 92 9.08 -2.81 -3.40
C VAL A 92 7.78 -3.61 -3.40
N SER A 93 7.61 -4.56 -4.32
CA SER A 93 6.45 -5.44 -4.31
C SER A 93 6.53 -6.55 -3.26
N GLU A 94 7.69 -6.80 -2.64
CA GLU A 94 7.87 -7.94 -1.72
C GLU A 94 7.40 -9.25 -2.40
N ASN A 95 6.72 -10.14 -1.66
CA ASN A 95 6.13 -11.39 -2.15
C ASN A 95 4.68 -11.22 -2.66
N LYS A 96 4.34 -10.06 -3.22
CA LYS A 96 3.05 -9.87 -3.89
C LYS A 96 3.03 -10.63 -5.22
N ARG A 97 1.90 -11.25 -5.57
CA ARG A 97 1.72 -11.92 -6.86
C ARG A 97 1.77 -10.89 -7.98
N ARG A 98 2.83 -10.93 -8.79
CA ARG A 98 3.03 -10.03 -9.94
C ARG A 98 2.53 -10.68 -11.23
N TYR A 99 2.03 -9.87 -12.15
CA TYR A 99 1.73 -10.30 -13.51
C TYR A 99 3.02 -10.31 -14.33
N LYS A 100 3.49 -11.50 -14.71
CA LYS A 100 4.73 -11.73 -15.48
C LYS A 100 4.46 -12.57 -16.74
N LYS A 101 3.63 -12.05 -17.65
CA LYS A 101 3.22 -12.73 -18.89
C LYS A 101 3.15 -11.72 -20.03
N ASP A 102 3.20 -12.18 -21.28
CA ASP A 102 2.96 -11.39 -22.50
C ASP A 102 3.78 -10.09 -22.59
N GLY A 103 5.02 -10.13 -22.10
CA GLY A 103 5.91 -8.95 -22.09
C GLY A 103 5.58 -7.90 -21.04
N PHE A 104 4.78 -8.23 -20.01
CA PHE A 104 4.49 -7.36 -18.87
C PHE A 104 5.12 -7.91 -17.58
N ASP A 105 5.70 -7.03 -16.75
CA ASP A 105 6.11 -7.31 -15.35
C ASP A 105 5.52 -6.22 -14.45
N LEU A 106 4.26 -6.41 -14.03
CA LEU A 106 3.49 -5.44 -13.25
C LEU A 106 3.12 -6.00 -11.89
N ASP A 107 3.15 -5.15 -10.87
CA ASP A 107 2.53 -5.44 -9.58
C ASP A 107 1.01 -5.30 -9.69
N LEU A 108 0.41 -6.33 -10.29
CA LEU A 108 -0.96 -6.44 -10.72
C LEU A 108 -1.40 -7.90 -10.55
N THR A 109 -2.60 -8.10 -10.00
CA THR A 109 -3.17 -9.41 -9.74
C THR A 109 -4.63 -9.42 -10.18
N TYR A 110 -5.02 -10.42 -10.97
CA TYR A 110 -6.43 -10.77 -11.15
C TYR A 110 -6.92 -11.44 -9.87
N VAL A 111 -7.74 -10.72 -9.09
CA VAL A 111 -8.41 -11.28 -7.91
C VAL A 111 -9.47 -12.27 -8.39
N THR A 112 -10.27 -11.85 -9.37
CA THR A 112 -11.11 -12.69 -10.24
C THR A 112 -10.75 -12.38 -11.70
N GLU A 113 -11.43 -13.00 -12.66
CA GLU A 113 -11.23 -12.68 -14.09
C GLU A 113 -11.59 -11.23 -14.43
N ARG A 114 -12.56 -10.63 -13.70
CA ARG A 114 -13.07 -9.28 -13.96
C ARG A 114 -12.70 -8.24 -12.88
N ILE A 115 -12.00 -8.63 -11.81
CA ILE A 115 -11.54 -7.73 -10.74
C ILE A 115 -10.02 -7.80 -10.62
N ILE A 116 -9.37 -6.67 -10.92
CA ILE A 116 -7.92 -6.51 -10.81
C ILE A 116 -7.58 -5.70 -9.55
N ALA A 117 -6.59 -6.17 -8.80
CA ALA A 117 -5.91 -5.42 -7.74
C ALA A 117 -4.48 -5.08 -8.17
N MET A 118 -4.09 -3.81 -8.10
CA MET A 118 -2.74 -3.38 -8.49
C MET A 118 -2.15 -2.33 -7.54
N SER A 119 -0.82 -2.13 -7.62
CA SER A 119 -0.18 -0.99 -6.98
C SER A 119 -0.29 0.29 -7.82
N PHE A 120 0.00 1.42 -7.19
CA PHE A 120 -0.16 2.75 -7.80
C PHE A 120 0.60 2.87 -9.15
N PRO A 121 -0.10 3.26 -10.25
CA PRO A 121 0.54 3.59 -11.51
C PRO A 121 1.27 4.93 -11.40
N SER A 122 2.59 4.90 -11.51
CA SER A 122 3.45 6.06 -11.26
C SER A 122 4.11 6.61 -12.53
N SER A 123 4.42 7.90 -12.48
CA SER A 123 5.21 8.61 -13.49
C SER A 123 6.50 9.18 -12.87
N GLY A 124 7.39 9.70 -13.72
CA GLY A 124 8.65 10.31 -13.29
C GLY A 124 9.56 9.36 -12.52
N GLN A 125 10.27 9.87 -11.50
CA GLN A 125 11.22 9.05 -10.72
C GLN A 125 10.55 7.89 -9.97
N GLN A 126 9.26 8.00 -9.65
CA GLN A 126 8.53 6.94 -8.95
C GLN A 126 8.29 5.70 -9.83
N SER A 127 8.34 5.80 -11.16
CA SER A 127 8.23 4.63 -12.05
C SER A 127 9.46 3.74 -12.02
N PHE A 128 10.57 4.20 -11.45
CA PHE A 128 11.77 3.39 -11.24
C PHE A 128 11.52 2.20 -10.32
N TYR A 129 10.66 2.38 -9.31
CA TYR A 129 10.42 1.39 -8.26
C TYR A 129 8.93 0.98 -8.08
N ARG A 130 8.03 1.55 -8.88
CA ARG A 130 6.60 1.17 -8.96
C ARG A 130 6.19 0.90 -10.41
N ASN A 131 4.93 0.50 -10.61
CA ASN A 131 4.37 0.25 -11.94
C ASN A 131 4.44 1.54 -12.79
N PRO A 132 5.16 1.57 -13.92
CA PRO A 132 5.11 2.69 -14.83
C PRO A 132 3.69 2.86 -15.38
N ILE A 133 3.10 4.05 -15.26
CA ILE A 133 1.71 4.29 -15.70
C ILE A 133 1.50 3.92 -17.16
N LYS A 134 2.47 4.23 -18.03
CA LYS A 134 2.42 3.86 -19.46
C LYS A 134 2.32 2.35 -19.69
N GLU A 135 2.99 1.54 -18.86
CA GLU A 135 2.91 0.09 -18.95
C GLU A 135 1.58 -0.46 -18.43
N VAL A 136 1.00 0.18 -17.41
CA VAL A 136 -0.34 -0.17 -16.91
C VAL A 136 -1.40 0.17 -17.96
N VAL A 137 -1.31 1.35 -18.59
CA VAL A 137 -2.19 1.74 -19.70
C VAL A 137 -2.03 0.77 -20.87
N ARG A 138 -0.79 0.50 -21.30
CA ARG A 138 -0.51 -0.49 -22.35
C ARG A 138 -1.13 -1.84 -22.02
N PHE A 139 -1.02 -2.29 -20.78
CA PHE A 139 -1.61 -3.55 -20.33
C PHE A 139 -3.13 -3.55 -20.46
N LEU A 140 -3.80 -2.55 -19.89
CA LEU A 140 -5.26 -2.46 -19.90
C LEU A 140 -5.81 -2.28 -21.32
N ASP A 141 -5.19 -1.41 -22.13
CA ASP A 141 -5.60 -1.20 -23.52
C ASP A 141 -5.33 -2.44 -24.40
N THR A 142 -4.26 -3.22 -24.13
CA THR A 142 -3.99 -4.45 -24.91
C THR A 142 -4.92 -5.60 -24.51
N LYS A 143 -5.31 -5.69 -23.24
CA LYS A 143 -6.03 -6.86 -22.70
C LYS A 143 -7.53 -6.66 -22.55
N HIS A 144 -7.97 -5.42 -22.38
CA HIS A 144 -9.34 -5.03 -22.02
C HIS A 144 -9.72 -3.75 -22.75
N GLN A 145 -9.37 -3.63 -24.03
CA GLN A 145 -9.59 -2.40 -24.80
C GLN A 145 -11.04 -1.95 -24.64
N ASP A 146 -11.23 -0.72 -24.15
CA ASP A 146 -12.54 -0.11 -23.90
C ASP A 146 -13.45 -0.75 -22.84
N HIS A 147 -13.03 -1.87 -22.26
CA HIS A 147 -13.76 -2.65 -21.26
C HIS A 147 -13.15 -2.56 -19.86
N TYR A 148 -12.50 -1.45 -19.47
CA TYR A 148 -11.99 -1.27 -18.10
C TYR A 148 -12.36 0.06 -17.45
N GLN A 149 -12.58 0.02 -16.13
CA GLN A 149 -12.64 1.21 -15.28
C GLN A 149 -11.65 1.13 -14.12
N VAL A 150 -10.91 2.21 -13.89
CA VAL A 150 -9.86 2.30 -12.87
C VAL A 150 -10.38 3.01 -11.63
N TYR A 151 -10.16 2.42 -10.45
CA TYR A 151 -10.51 3.00 -9.16
C TYR A 151 -9.25 3.35 -8.37
N ASN A 152 -9.01 4.66 -8.20
CA ASN A 152 -7.91 5.20 -7.40
C ASN A 152 -8.39 5.50 -5.98
N LEU A 153 -7.90 4.71 -5.02
CA LEU A 153 -8.25 4.81 -3.61
C LEU A 153 -7.34 5.75 -2.80
N CYS A 154 -6.41 6.45 -3.44
CA CYS A 154 -5.47 7.34 -2.77
C CYS A 154 -6.07 8.72 -2.52
N SER A 155 -6.16 9.12 -1.24
CA SER A 155 -6.36 10.52 -0.88
C SER A 155 -5.12 11.36 -1.18
N GLU A 156 -3.92 10.77 -1.04
CA GLU A 156 -2.64 11.46 -1.07
C GLU A 156 -2.05 11.64 -2.47
N ARG A 157 -2.56 10.93 -3.48
CA ARG A 157 -1.94 10.84 -4.82
C ARG A 157 -2.99 10.77 -5.94
N ALA A 158 -2.71 11.47 -7.03
CA ALA A 158 -3.46 11.43 -8.27
C ALA A 158 -2.51 11.42 -9.47
N TYR A 159 -3.07 11.18 -10.65
CA TYR A 159 -2.42 11.27 -11.95
C TYR A 159 -3.43 11.82 -12.96
N ASP A 160 -2.97 12.25 -14.12
CA ASP A 160 -3.85 12.76 -15.18
C ASP A 160 -4.80 11.64 -15.66
N PRO A 161 -6.14 11.79 -15.52
CA PRO A 161 -7.10 10.77 -15.95
C PRO A 161 -7.08 10.51 -17.45
N LYS A 162 -6.48 11.40 -18.27
CA LYS A 162 -6.28 11.20 -19.71
C LYS A 162 -5.51 9.93 -20.04
N TYR A 163 -4.61 9.48 -19.15
CA TYR A 163 -3.88 8.23 -19.35
C TYR A 163 -4.80 7.01 -19.53
N PHE A 164 -5.97 7.03 -18.90
CA PHE A 164 -6.93 5.92 -18.91
C PHE A 164 -8.24 6.33 -19.59
N HIS A 165 -8.17 7.19 -20.61
CA HIS A 165 -9.33 7.62 -21.40
C HIS A 165 -10.47 8.19 -20.55
N TYR A 166 -10.13 8.89 -19.46
CA TYR A 166 -11.06 9.41 -18.45
C TYR A 166 -11.92 8.35 -17.72
N ARG A 167 -11.61 7.05 -17.85
CA ARG A 167 -12.23 5.95 -17.11
C ARG A 167 -11.61 5.75 -15.73
N VAL A 168 -11.44 6.85 -14.98
CA VAL A 168 -10.86 6.86 -13.63
C VAL A 168 -11.85 7.43 -12.62
N ARG A 169 -12.15 6.65 -11.59
CA ARG A 169 -12.94 7.06 -10.42
C ARG A 169 -12.04 7.16 -9.20
N ARG A 170 -12.34 8.11 -8.30
CA ARG A 170 -11.53 8.38 -7.11
C ARG A 170 -12.35 8.24 -5.85
N ILE A 171 -11.81 7.50 -4.89
CA ILE A 171 -12.35 7.39 -3.53
C ILE A 171 -11.22 7.75 -2.58
N MET A 172 -11.43 8.77 -1.75
CA MET A 172 -10.34 9.38 -0.99
C MET A 172 -10.12 8.65 0.33
N ILE A 173 -9.39 7.54 0.31
CA ILE A 173 -9.10 6.75 1.51
C ILE A 173 -7.68 7.03 1.97
N ASP A 174 -7.52 7.52 3.20
CA ASP A 174 -6.20 7.77 3.79
C ASP A 174 -5.41 6.47 3.96
N ASP A 175 -4.07 6.55 3.83
CA ASP A 175 -3.22 5.37 3.96
C ASP A 175 -3.41 4.71 5.33
N HIS A 176 -3.57 3.39 5.35
CA HIS A 176 -3.88 2.58 6.54
C HIS A 176 -5.19 2.91 7.28
N ASN A 177 -6.13 3.59 6.61
CA ASN A 177 -7.47 3.87 7.13
C ASN A 177 -8.54 3.14 6.30
N VAL A 178 -9.81 3.41 6.61
CA VAL A 178 -11.00 2.81 6.00
C VAL A 178 -11.78 3.85 5.19
N PRO A 179 -12.51 3.44 4.13
CA PRO A 179 -13.58 4.26 3.56
C PRO A 179 -14.73 4.39 4.58
N THR A 180 -15.61 5.37 4.39
CA THR A 180 -16.92 5.36 5.06
C THR A 180 -17.77 4.22 4.52
N LEU A 181 -18.69 3.71 5.34
CA LEU A 181 -19.61 2.64 4.89
C LEU A 181 -20.49 3.10 3.72
N SER A 182 -20.87 4.38 3.70
CA SER A 182 -21.57 4.98 2.57
C SER A 182 -20.73 5.03 1.28
N GLU A 183 -19.42 5.32 1.37
CA GLU A 183 -18.52 5.26 0.21
C GLU A 183 -18.39 3.83 -0.32
N MET A 184 -18.36 2.80 0.56
CA MET A 184 -18.34 1.39 0.13
C MET A 184 -19.61 1.01 -0.64
N LEU A 185 -20.77 1.45 -0.16
CA LEU A 185 -22.05 1.18 -0.82
C LEU A 185 -22.16 1.87 -2.18
N ALA A 186 -21.80 3.16 -2.24
CA ALA A 186 -21.80 3.91 -3.49
C ALA A 186 -20.84 3.30 -4.52
N PHE A 187 -19.65 2.88 -4.07
CA PHE A 187 -18.67 2.23 -4.92
C PHE A 187 -19.15 0.90 -5.49
N THR A 188 -19.69 0.02 -4.65
CA THR A 188 -20.15 -1.31 -5.11
C THR A 188 -21.33 -1.20 -6.07
N LYS A 189 -22.21 -0.21 -5.87
CA LYS A 189 -23.27 0.13 -6.83
C LYS A 189 -22.70 0.62 -8.17
N GLU A 190 -21.74 1.55 -8.16
CA GLU A 190 -21.10 2.03 -9.40
C GLU A 190 -20.38 0.90 -10.15
N VAL A 191 -19.72 0.00 -9.42
CA VAL A 191 -19.11 -1.20 -9.99
C VAL A 191 -20.16 -2.10 -10.63
N ASP A 192 -21.26 -2.40 -9.94
CA ASP A 192 -22.34 -3.23 -10.47
C ASP A 192 -22.92 -2.64 -11.77
N GLU A 193 -23.21 -1.34 -11.77
CA GLU A 193 -23.69 -0.60 -12.95
C GLU A 193 -22.70 -0.62 -14.12
N TRP A 194 -21.39 -0.54 -13.85
CA TRP A 194 -20.35 -0.66 -14.88
C TRP A 194 -20.26 -2.08 -15.43
N MET A 195 -20.26 -3.08 -14.55
CA MET A 195 -20.07 -4.48 -14.92
C MET A 195 -21.30 -5.04 -15.65
N ALA A 196 -22.48 -4.47 -15.43
CA ALA A 196 -23.72 -4.83 -16.12
C ALA A 196 -23.85 -4.26 -17.55
N GLN A 197 -23.02 -3.28 -17.92
CA GLN A 197 -23.05 -2.70 -19.27
C GLN A 197 -22.50 -3.64 -20.33
N ASP A 198 -21.54 -4.49 -19.97
CA ASP A 198 -20.90 -5.44 -20.87
C ASP A 198 -20.28 -6.60 -20.07
N ASP A 199 -20.39 -7.83 -20.56
CA ASP A 199 -19.81 -9.02 -19.92
C ASP A 199 -18.27 -9.03 -19.95
N GLU A 200 -17.66 -8.30 -20.89
CA GLU A 200 -16.22 -8.12 -20.97
C GLU A 200 -15.70 -7.04 -20.00
N ASN A 201 -16.58 -6.21 -19.42
CA ASN A 201 -16.16 -5.12 -18.53
C ASN A 201 -15.44 -5.64 -17.28
N ILE A 202 -14.30 -5.04 -16.97
CA ILE A 202 -13.50 -5.32 -15.78
C ILE A 202 -13.27 -4.03 -14.97
N ILE A 203 -12.89 -4.19 -13.70
CA ILE A 203 -12.43 -3.09 -12.86
C ILE A 203 -10.98 -3.29 -12.42
N ALA A 204 -10.23 -2.19 -12.35
CA ALA A 204 -8.87 -2.17 -11.81
C ALA A 204 -8.79 -1.27 -10.57
N ILE A 205 -8.75 -1.89 -9.39
CA ILE A 205 -8.72 -1.20 -8.10
C ILE A 205 -7.27 -1.06 -7.65
N HIS A 206 -6.88 0.16 -7.27
CA HIS A 206 -5.54 0.40 -6.76
C HIS A 206 -5.51 1.41 -5.61
N CYS A 207 -4.49 1.27 -4.77
CA CYS A 207 -4.09 2.28 -3.80
C CYS A 207 -2.59 2.53 -3.97
N LYS A 208 -1.88 2.94 -2.91
CA LYS A 208 -0.43 3.00 -2.93
C LYS A 208 0.17 1.58 -3.06
N GLY A 209 -0.10 0.71 -2.10
CA GLY A 209 0.52 -0.63 -2.03
C GLY A 209 -0.19 -1.73 -2.83
N GLY A 210 -1.46 -1.52 -3.19
CA GLY A 210 -2.33 -2.59 -3.69
C GLY A 210 -2.60 -3.67 -2.64
N LYS A 211 -2.67 -3.29 -1.36
CA LYS A 211 -2.86 -4.16 -0.17
C LYS A 211 -4.11 -3.71 0.60
N GLY A 212 -3.99 -3.20 1.83
CA GLY A 212 -5.08 -2.75 2.72
C GLY A 212 -6.30 -2.13 2.04
N ARG A 213 -6.20 -0.87 1.60
CA ARG A 213 -7.32 -0.13 0.96
C ARG A 213 -7.92 -0.88 -0.25
N THR A 214 -7.06 -1.41 -1.12
CA THR A 214 -7.48 -2.17 -2.30
C THR A 214 -8.22 -3.45 -1.92
N GLY A 215 -7.71 -4.18 -0.93
CA GLY A 215 -8.32 -5.38 -0.40
C GLY A 215 -9.67 -5.12 0.23
N THR A 216 -9.82 -4.05 1.01
CA THR A 216 -11.11 -3.65 1.60
C THR A 216 -12.18 -3.46 0.52
N MET A 217 -11.87 -2.70 -0.53
CA MET A 217 -12.83 -2.43 -1.61
C MET A 217 -13.04 -3.65 -2.52
N ALA A 218 -11.99 -4.42 -2.82
CA ALA A 218 -12.13 -5.65 -3.59
C ALA A 218 -12.99 -6.69 -2.86
N CYS A 219 -12.81 -6.86 -1.54
CA CYS A 219 -13.66 -7.75 -0.74
C CYS A 219 -15.12 -7.29 -0.72
N ALA A 220 -15.36 -5.97 -0.63
CA ALA A 220 -16.70 -5.43 -0.76
C ALA A 220 -17.35 -5.78 -2.13
N CYS A 221 -16.60 -5.69 -3.24
CA CYS A 221 -17.10 -6.16 -4.55
C CYS A 221 -17.42 -7.65 -4.53
N LEU A 222 -16.51 -8.49 -4.01
CA LEU A 222 -16.72 -9.94 -3.98
C LEU A 222 -17.98 -10.32 -3.17
N ILE A 223 -18.26 -9.59 -2.10
CA ILE A 223 -19.46 -9.78 -1.28
C ILE A 223 -20.71 -9.25 -2.00
N ALA A 224 -20.62 -8.06 -2.61
CA ALA A 224 -21.73 -7.46 -3.33
C ALA A 224 -22.18 -8.32 -4.52
N SER A 225 -21.22 -8.93 -5.23
CA SER A 225 -21.45 -9.88 -6.33
C SER A 225 -21.77 -11.31 -5.87
N GLU A 226 -22.02 -11.53 -4.57
CA GLU A 226 -22.41 -12.82 -3.98
C GLU A 226 -21.40 -13.97 -4.22
N ILE A 227 -20.15 -13.65 -4.57
CA ILE A 227 -19.07 -14.63 -4.69
C ILE A 227 -18.70 -15.18 -3.30
N PHE A 228 -18.76 -14.32 -2.29
CA PHE A 228 -18.62 -14.70 -0.88
C PHE A 228 -19.74 -14.09 -0.05
N THR A 229 -20.24 -14.83 0.92
CA THR A 229 -21.24 -14.33 1.87
C THR A 229 -20.60 -13.77 3.15
N THR A 230 -19.39 -14.20 3.50
CA THR A 230 -18.71 -13.80 4.72
C THR A 230 -17.52 -12.89 4.46
N ALA A 231 -17.25 -11.97 5.40
CA ALA A 231 -16.06 -11.14 5.37
C ALA A 231 -14.78 -11.98 5.47
N GLU A 232 -14.78 -13.01 6.33
CA GLU A 232 -13.63 -13.89 6.54
C GLU A 232 -13.18 -14.58 5.25
N ASP A 233 -14.11 -15.19 4.52
CA ASP A 233 -13.80 -15.91 3.27
C ASP A 233 -13.28 -14.95 2.20
N SER A 234 -13.91 -13.78 2.05
CA SER A 234 -13.48 -12.77 1.08
C SER A 234 -12.08 -12.23 1.38
N LEU A 235 -11.77 -11.95 2.66
CA LEU A 235 -10.47 -11.47 3.13
C LEU A 235 -9.39 -12.54 2.95
N TYR A 236 -9.71 -13.80 3.27
CA TYR A 236 -8.83 -14.93 3.07
C TYR A 236 -8.52 -15.10 1.58
N TYR A 237 -9.55 -15.17 0.74
CA TYR A 237 -9.41 -15.30 -0.71
C TYR A 237 -8.56 -14.18 -1.31
N PHE A 238 -8.85 -12.92 -0.97
CA PHE A 238 -8.06 -11.79 -1.45
C PHE A 238 -6.60 -11.91 -1.04
N GLY A 239 -6.34 -12.28 0.22
CA GLY A 239 -5.00 -12.55 0.73
C GLY A 239 -4.25 -13.63 -0.06
N GLU A 240 -4.89 -14.77 -0.31
CA GLU A 240 -4.33 -15.87 -1.09
C GLU A 240 -4.02 -15.49 -2.54
N ARG A 241 -4.89 -14.70 -3.16
CA ARG A 241 -4.67 -14.22 -4.53
C ARG A 241 -3.53 -13.21 -4.57
N ARG A 242 -3.44 -12.32 -3.58
CA ARG A 242 -2.46 -11.24 -3.54
C ARG A 242 -1.07 -11.68 -3.09
N THR A 243 -0.96 -12.70 -2.24
CA THR A 243 0.30 -13.23 -1.74
C THR A 243 0.84 -14.35 -2.65
N ASP A 244 2.11 -14.25 -3.01
CA ASP A 244 2.88 -15.35 -3.57
C ASP A 244 3.63 -16.08 -2.45
N LYS A 245 3.06 -17.20 -1.99
CA LYS A 245 3.63 -18.02 -0.91
C LYS A 245 4.90 -18.78 -1.29
N SER A 246 5.25 -18.84 -2.59
CA SER A 246 6.48 -19.51 -3.03
C SER A 246 7.74 -18.74 -2.67
N THR A 247 7.62 -17.43 -2.40
CA THR A 247 8.77 -16.54 -2.15
C THR A 247 8.88 -16.07 -0.70
N SER A 248 7.77 -16.03 0.06
CA SER A 248 7.76 -15.69 1.49
C SER A 248 6.42 -16.05 2.13
N THR A 249 6.42 -16.28 3.45
CA THR A 249 5.21 -16.49 4.27
C THR A 249 4.51 -15.19 4.66
N LYS A 250 5.05 -14.02 4.29
CA LYS A 250 4.48 -12.72 4.64
C LYS A 250 3.11 -12.51 3.98
N TYR A 251 2.07 -12.27 4.80
CA TYR A 251 0.72 -11.96 4.33
C TYR A 251 0.66 -10.58 3.63
N GLN A 252 -0.03 -10.49 2.49
CA GLN A 252 -0.11 -9.30 1.63
C GLN A 252 -1.55 -8.80 1.40
N GLY A 253 -2.53 -9.34 2.14
CA GLY A 253 -3.94 -8.96 2.04
C GLY A 253 -4.27 -7.65 2.79
N VAL A 254 -5.42 -7.63 3.47
CA VAL A 254 -5.85 -6.46 4.24
C VAL A 254 -4.93 -6.24 5.44
N GLU A 255 -4.55 -4.99 5.72
CA GLU A 255 -3.42 -4.69 6.61
C GLU A 255 -3.80 -4.31 8.04
N THR A 256 -5.02 -3.79 8.26
CA THR A 256 -5.43 -3.25 9.56
C THR A 256 -6.73 -3.90 10.04
N PRO A 257 -6.89 -4.17 11.35
CA PRO A 257 -8.14 -4.66 11.90
C PRO A 257 -9.36 -3.80 11.58
N SER A 258 -9.22 -2.47 11.55
CA SER A 258 -10.32 -1.60 11.13
C SER A 258 -10.77 -1.85 9.70
N GLN A 259 -9.84 -2.09 8.77
CA GLN A 259 -10.20 -2.46 7.40
C GLN A 259 -10.96 -3.78 7.35
N SER A 260 -10.52 -4.81 8.08
CA SER A 260 -11.25 -6.09 8.16
C SER A 260 -12.64 -5.92 8.80
N ARG A 261 -12.75 -5.11 9.85
CA ARG A 261 -14.01 -4.77 10.51
C ARG A 261 -15.00 -4.11 9.55
N TYR A 262 -14.53 -3.22 8.67
CA TYR A 262 -15.38 -2.56 7.69
C TYR A 262 -15.83 -3.49 6.56
N VAL A 263 -15.03 -4.49 6.19
CA VAL A 263 -15.51 -5.59 5.33
C VAL A 263 -16.61 -6.39 6.04
N GLY A 264 -16.46 -6.64 7.35
CA GLY A 264 -17.51 -7.22 8.20
C GLY A 264 -18.80 -6.41 8.21
N TYR A 265 -18.72 -5.10 8.46
CA TYR A 265 -19.88 -4.21 8.38
C TYR A 265 -20.54 -4.21 7.00
N PHE A 266 -19.75 -4.26 5.94
CA PHE A 266 -20.29 -4.33 4.58
C PHE A 266 -20.99 -5.66 4.29
N ALA A 267 -20.47 -6.78 4.81
CA ALA A 267 -21.15 -8.08 4.72
C ALA A 267 -22.53 -8.03 5.40
N ASP A 268 -22.62 -7.42 6.58
CA ASP A 268 -23.91 -7.20 7.24
C ASP A 268 -24.82 -6.28 6.42
N VAL A 269 -24.30 -5.19 5.86
CA VAL A 269 -25.06 -4.29 4.96
C VAL A 269 -25.66 -5.05 3.79
N LYS A 270 -24.88 -5.93 3.14
CA LYS A 270 -25.37 -6.76 2.03
C LYS A 270 -26.40 -7.79 2.51
N ASN A 271 -26.05 -8.59 3.52
CA ASN A 271 -26.79 -9.80 3.88
C ASN A 271 -28.01 -9.54 4.79
N ILE A 272 -27.90 -8.57 5.72
CA ILE A 272 -28.93 -8.27 6.72
C ILE A 272 -29.77 -7.08 6.26
N TYR A 273 -29.14 -6.05 5.70
CA TYR A 273 -29.81 -4.80 5.34
C TYR A 273 -30.09 -4.68 3.82
N ASN A 274 -29.83 -5.73 3.04
CA ASN A 274 -30.07 -5.79 1.59
C ASN A 274 -29.51 -4.58 0.85
N LEU A 275 -28.21 -4.29 1.04
CA LEU A 275 -27.51 -3.14 0.46
C LEU A 275 -28.12 -1.78 0.85
N ASN A 276 -28.76 -1.67 2.01
CA ASN A 276 -29.15 -0.40 2.60
C ASN A 276 -28.31 -0.13 3.85
N LEU A 277 -28.01 1.14 4.11
CA LEU A 277 -27.33 1.50 5.35
C LEU A 277 -28.26 1.21 6.54
N PRO A 278 -27.73 0.64 7.64
CA PRO A 278 -28.50 0.46 8.86
C PRO A 278 -28.95 1.81 9.42
N ALA A 279 -30.05 1.80 10.19
CA ALA A 279 -30.55 3.00 10.84
C ALA A 279 -29.44 3.68 11.66
N ARG A 280 -29.30 5.00 11.50
CA ARG A 280 -28.29 5.78 12.20
C ARG A 280 -28.53 5.70 13.71
N LYS A 281 -27.48 5.34 14.46
CA LYS A 281 -27.45 5.44 15.93
C LYS A 281 -26.58 6.63 16.35
N THR A 282 -27.12 7.53 17.16
CA THR A 282 -26.35 8.63 17.76
C THR A 282 -25.94 8.26 19.18
N LEU A 283 -24.65 8.27 19.47
CA LEU A 283 -24.06 7.81 20.73
C LEU A 283 -23.10 8.86 21.31
N LYS A 284 -22.81 8.81 22.61
CA LYS A 284 -21.78 9.66 23.25
C LYS A 284 -20.83 8.79 24.02
N ILE A 285 -19.52 8.90 23.81
CA ILE A 285 -18.58 8.12 24.62
C ILE A 285 -18.55 8.68 26.04
N LYS A 286 -18.91 7.86 27.02
CA LYS A 286 -18.90 8.21 28.46
C LYS A 286 -17.56 7.89 29.10
N LYS A 287 -17.05 6.68 28.86
CA LYS A 287 -15.75 6.23 29.35
C LYS A 287 -15.10 5.25 28.39
N ILE A 288 -13.78 5.21 28.45
CA ILE A 288 -12.92 4.23 27.76
C ILE A 288 -12.11 3.52 28.83
N VAL A 289 -12.12 2.19 28.81
CA VAL A 289 -11.26 1.36 29.67
C VAL A 289 -10.17 0.76 28.79
N ILE A 290 -8.92 0.89 29.23
CA ILE A 290 -7.75 0.26 28.61
C ILE A 290 -7.25 -0.79 29.58
N TYR A 291 -7.24 -2.04 29.13
CA TYR A 291 -6.80 -3.18 29.93
C TYR A 291 -5.31 -3.44 29.72
N SER A 292 -4.62 -3.83 30.79
CA SER A 292 -3.22 -4.29 30.78
C SER A 292 -2.24 -3.30 30.14
N ILE A 293 -2.30 -2.05 30.58
CA ILE A 293 -1.44 -0.97 30.08
C ILE A 293 -0.15 -0.90 30.90
N HIS A 294 0.99 -0.79 30.21
CA HIS A 294 2.24 -0.45 30.89
C HIS A 294 2.25 1.03 31.29
N GLY A 295 1.98 1.32 32.56
CA GLY A 295 2.01 2.66 33.15
C GLY A 295 0.63 3.14 33.61
N ASN A 296 0.54 4.39 34.05
CA ASN A 296 -0.69 4.95 34.63
C ASN A 296 -1.62 5.64 33.60
N GLY A 297 -1.27 5.65 32.32
CA GLY A 297 -2.04 6.26 31.25
C GLY A 297 -2.08 7.79 31.24
N ASN A 298 -1.39 8.48 32.16
CA ASN A 298 -1.38 9.95 32.23
C ASN A 298 -0.73 10.62 31.02
N ASP A 299 0.10 9.88 30.28
CA ASP A 299 0.71 10.33 29.04
C ASP A 299 -0.23 10.21 27.83
N LEU A 300 -1.35 9.50 27.96
CA LEU A 300 -2.30 9.29 26.87
C LEU A 300 -3.23 10.48 26.66
N LYS A 301 -3.50 10.77 25.39
CA LYS A 301 -4.51 11.73 24.95
C LYS A 301 -5.43 11.07 23.93
N VAL A 302 -6.73 11.17 24.14
CA VAL A 302 -7.76 10.61 23.26
C VAL A 302 -8.18 11.67 22.26
N GLN A 303 -8.16 11.33 20.98
CA GLN A 303 -8.66 12.16 19.91
C GLN A 303 -9.79 11.41 19.18
N ILE A 304 -10.98 12.02 19.11
CA ILE A 304 -12.12 11.46 18.36
C ILE A 304 -12.30 12.28 17.09
N ILE A 305 -12.37 11.58 15.97
CA ILE A 305 -12.53 12.16 14.64
C ILE A 305 -13.83 11.63 14.03
N LEU A 306 -14.65 12.56 13.54
CA LEU A 306 -15.91 12.31 12.86
C LEU A 306 -15.91 13.13 11.56
N HIS A 307 -16.26 12.51 10.42
CA HIS A 307 -16.22 13.14 9.10
C HIS A 307 -14.90 13.86 8.79
N ARG A 308 -13.77 13.21 9.12
CA ARG A 308 -12.39 13.74 8.95
C ARG A 308 -12.11 15.02 9.74
N LYS A 309 -12.95 15.40 10.70
CA LYS A 309 -12.73 16.53 11.62
C LYS A 309 -12.52 16.03 13.04
N ILE A 310 -11.56 16.61 13.75
CA ILE A 310 -11.36 16.35 15.18
C ILE A 310 -12.54 16.99 15.92
N VAL A 311 -13.40 16.17 16.51
CA VAL A 311 -14.58 16.63 17.26
C VAL A 311 -14.36 16.60 18.77
N PHE A 312 -13.36 15.85 19.22
CA PHE A 312 -12.97 15.80 20.62
C PHE A 312 -11.46 15.58 20.75
N LEU A 313 -10.85 16.27 21.71
CA LEU A 313 -9.46 16.08 22.11
C LEU A 313 -9.39 16.14 23.63
N SER A 314 -8.93 15.05 24.24
CA SER A 314 -8.70 14.95 25.66
C SER A 314 -7.35 15.59 26.01
N SER A 315 -7.33 16.34 27.11
CA SER A 315 -6.11 16.86 27.72
C SER A 315 -6.19 16.61 29.22
N ALA A 316 -5.07 16.31 29.88
CA ALA A 316 -5.01 15.94 31.30
C ALA A 316 -5.66 16.95 32.28
N SER A 317 -6.04 18.14 31.81
CA SER A 317 -6.72 19.20 32.57
C SER A 317 -8.03 19.71 31.95
N LYS A 318 -8.47 19.20 30.79
CA LYS A 318 -9.70 19.62 30.10
C LYS A 318 -10.42 18.44 29.46
N ASN A 319 -11.72 18.31 29.75
CA ASN A 319 -12.66 17.37 29.14
C ASN A 319 -12.43 15.87 29.40
N CYS A 320 -11.49 15.48 30.27
CA CYS A 320 -11.38 14.09 30.74
C CYS A 320 -10.74 13.99 32.12
N TRP A 321 -11.02 12.90 32.84
CA TRP A 321 -10.24 12.47 34.00
C TRP A 321 -9.82 11.01 33.84
N ILE A 322 -8.59 10.71 34.25
CA ILE A 322 -7.95 9.40 34.10
C ILE A 322 -7.81 8.78 35.50
N LEU A 323 -8.27 7.55 35.65
CA LEU A 323 -8.13 6.74 36.86
C LEU A 323 -7.33 5.50 36.51
N HIS A 324 -6.29 5.19 37.29
CA HIS A 324 -5.50 3.98 37.14
C HIS A 324 -5.82 3.05 38.30
N ASP A 325 -6.42 1.90 38.00
CA ASP A 325 -6.63 0.82 38.95
C ASP A 325 -5.40 -0.10 38.92
N ILE A 326 -4.60 0.00 40.00
CA ILE A 326 -3.35 -0.72 40.15
C ILE A 326 -3.58 -2.22 40.36
N GLU A 327 -4.71 -2.62 40.97
CA GLU A 327 -5.00 -4.03 41.26
C GLU A 327 -5.33 -4.79 39.99
N THR A 328 -6.04 -4.13 39.07
CA THR A 328 -6.48 -4.74 37.81
C THR A 328 -5.65 -4.33 36.58
N ASP A 329 -4.61 -3.50 36.78
CA ASP A 329 -3.74 -2.94 35.73
C ASP A 329 -4.53 -2.24 34.59
N ASN A 330 -5.60 -1.53 34.99
CA ASN A 330 -6.56 -0.91 34.10
C ASN A 330 -6.51 0.61 34.17
N VAL A 331 -6.59 1.26 33.03
CA VAL A 331 -6.76 2.72 32.94
C VAL A 331 -8.17 3.03 32.46
N ILE A 332 -8.90 3.81 33.27
CA ILE A 332 -10.25 4.28 32.98
C ILE A 332 -10.17 5.78 32.64
N ILE A 333 -10.52 6.11 31.40
CA ILE A 333 -10.58 7.48 30.89
C ILE A 333 -12.05 7.88 30.79
N HIS A 334 -12.50 8.76 31.67
CA HIS A 334 -13.83 9.35 31.55
C HIS A 334 -13.78 10.58 30.64
N LEU A 335 -14.74 10.68 29.72
CA LEU A 335 -14.82 11.79 28.77
C LEU A 335 -15.94 12.72 29.19
N SER A 336 -15.57 13.90 29.69
CA SER A 336 -16.52 14.98 29.98
C SER A 336 -16.86 15.71 28.67
N SER A 337 -18.14 15.92 28.40
CA SER A 337 -18.60 16.70 27.23
C SER A 337 -18.22 16.11 25.86
N CYS A 338 -18.17 14.78 25.72
CA CYS A 338 -18.07 14.15 24.40
C CYS A 338 -19.28 14.55 23.54
N PRO A 339 -19.07 15.07 22.31
CA PRO A 339 -20.18 15.39 21.41
C PRO A 339 -20.93 14.12 20.98
N PRO A 340 -22.18 14.25 20.52
CA PRO A 340 -22.88 13.14 19.86
C PRO A 340 -22.10 12.69 18.61
N LEU A 341 -21.93 11.39 18.49
CA LEU A 341 -21.23 10.68 17.41
C LEU A 341 -22.23 9.84 16.64
N TYR A 342 -22.02 9.69 15.34
CA TYR A 342 -22.85 8.88 14.45
C TYR A 342 -22.02 8.42 13.24
N ASP A 343 -22.50 7.41 12.53
CA ASP A 343 -21.87 6.84 11.34
C ASP A 343 -20.42 6.37 11.65
N ASP A 344 -19.45 6.67 10.77
CA ASP A 344 -18.04 6.26 10.88
C ASP A 344 -17.24 7.14 11.86
N VAL A 345 -16.73 6.54 12.93
CA VAL A 345 -15.98 7.22 13.98
C VAL A 345 -14.59 6.62 14.11
N LYS A 346 -13.58 7.49 14.17
CA LYS A 346 -12.20 7.12 14.50
C LYS A 346 -11.84 7.57 15.91
N VAL A 347 -11.21 6.70 16.67
CA VAL A 347 -10.61 7.02 17.97
C VAL A 347 -9.11 6.78 17.89
N ARG A 348 -8.32 7.81 18.19
CA ARG A 348 -6.85 7.76 18.21
C ARG A 348 -6.34 8.03 19.61
N PHE A 349 -5.33 7.27 20.02
CA PHE A 349 -4.63 7.46 21.27
C PHE A 349 -3.26 8.01 20.95
N LEU A 350 -3.05 9.28 21.29
CA LEU A 350 -1.75 9.93 21.25
C LEU A 350 -1.05 9.73 22.59
N SER A 351 0.28 9.84 22.60
CA SER A 351 1.04 9.81 23.84
C SER A 351 2.06 10.95 23.86
N SER A 352 2.25 11.57 25.02
CA SER A 352 3.34 12.51 25.29
C SER A 352 4.64 11.83 25.74
N SER A 353 4.61 10.51 25.97
CA SER A 353 5.80 9.72 26.30
C SER A 353 6.47 9.14 25.05
N VAL A 354 7.54 8.36 25.25
CA VAL A 354 8.31 7.71 24.17
C VAL A 354 7.62 6.45 23.63
N LEU A 355 6.27 6.37 23.67
CA LEU A 355 5.55 5.27 23.04
C LEU A 355 5.77 5.30 21.51
N PRO A 356 6.21 4.18 20.90
CA PRO A 356 6.45 4.14 19.47
C PRO A 356 5.20 4.48 18.66
N LYS A 357 5.39 5.28 17.62
CA LYS A 357 4.33 5.64 16.66
C LYS A 357 4.46 4.77 15.42
N TYR A 358 3.33 4.32 14.89
CA TYR A 358 3.28 3.47 13.70
C TYR A 358 2.36 4.07 12.63
N TYR A 359 1.31 3.34 12.22
CA TYR A 359 0.33 3.88 11.30
C TYR A 359 -0.43 5.02 11.96
N ASP A 360 -0.84 5.98 11.14
CA ASP A 360 -1.55 7.18 11.57
C ASP A 360 -0.77 8.05 12.57
N ASN A 361 0.56 7.90 12.65
CA ASN A 361 1.44 8.68 13.52
C ASN A 361 0.99 8.71 15.01
N CYS A 362 0.46 7.59 15.50
CA CYS A 362 0.09 7.41 16.90
C CYS A 362 0.47 6.01 17.41
N PRO A 363 0.53 5.80 18.74
CA PRO A 363 0.66 4.47 19.34
C PRO A 363 -0.36 3.47 18.79
N PHE A 364 -1.66 3.77 18.92
CA PHE A 364 -2.74 2.93 18.43
C PHE A 364 -4.01 3.74 18.15
N PHE A 365 -4.89 3.18 17.32
CA PHE A 365 -6.18 3.74 16.98
C PHE A 365 -7.15 2.64 16.56
N PHE A 366 -8.40 3.00 16.33
CA PHE A 366 -9.38 2.13 15.70
C PHE A 366 -10.52 2.94 15.07
N TRP A 367 -11.24 2.32 14.15
CA TRP A 367 -12.49 2.81 13.58
C TRP A 367 -13.66 1.91 13.96
N PHE A 368 -14.83 2.50 14.16
CA PHE A 368 -16.09 1.76 14.31
C PHE A 368 -17.22 2.53 13.62
N HIS A 369 -18.36 1.87 13.41
CA HIS A 369 -19.56 2.52 12.89
C HIS A 369 -20.67 2.44 13.93
N THR A 370 -21.28 3.59 14.29
CA THR A 370 -22.18 3.66 15.47
C THR A 370 -23.40 2.76 15.37
N SER A 371 -23.95 2.56 14.17
CA SER A 371 -25.11 1.68 13.95
C SER A 371 -24.88 0.21 14.34
N PHE A 372 -23.63 -0.25 14.31
CA PHE A 372 -23.25 -1.63 14.66
C PHE A 372 -22.96 -1.81 16.16
N ILE A 373 -23.02 -0.74 16.95
CA ILE A 373 -22.85 -0.85 18.40
C ILE A 373 -24.08 -1.52 19.00
N GLN A 374 -23.81 -2.52 19.86
CA GLN A 374 -24.78 -3.28 20.63
C GLN A 374 -24.52 -3.04 22.12
N ASN A 375 -25.58 -3.07 22.94
CA ASN A 375 -25.49 -2.96 24.40
C ASN A 375 -24.72 -1.72 24.92
N ASN A 376 -24.69 -0.63 24.15
CA ASN A 376 -23.93 0.59 24.45
C ASN A 376 -22.45 0.34 24.81
N ARG A 377 -21.85 -0.69 24.18
CA ARG A 377 -20.50 -1.15 24.49
C ARG A 377 -19.77 -1.59 23.22
N LEU A 378 -18.48 -1.29 23.14
CA LEU A 378 -17.58 -1.83 22.13
C LEU A 378 -16.32 -2.34 22.82
N TYR A 379 -16.06 -3.64 22.76
CA TYR A 379 -14.83 -4.25 23.25
C TYR A 379 -13.95 -4.63 22.05
N LEU A 380 -12.68 -4.25 22.09
CA LEU A 380 -11.69 -4.57 21.07
C LEU A 380 -10.44 -5.15 21.74
N SER A 381 -10.13 -6.40 21.42
CA SER A 381 -8.88 -7.04 21.85
C SER A 381 -7.65 -6.41 21.18
N ARG A 382 -6.44 -6.73 21.66
CA ARG A 382 -5.17 -6.30 21.05
C ARG A 382 -5.13 -6.53 19.54
N ASN A 383 -5.63 -7.67 19.09
CA ASN A 383 -5.58 -8.07 17.69
C ASN A 383 -6.61 -7.33 16.83
N GLU A 384 -7.57 -6.64 17.46
CA GLU A 384 -8.59 -5.82 16.80
C GLU A 384 -8.25 -4.32 16.81
N LEU A 385 -7.10 -3.94 17.36
CA LEU A 385 -6.63 -2.55 17.41
C LEU A 385 -5.58 -2.27 16.34
N ASP A 386 -5.68 -1.11 15.70
CA ASP A 386 -4.73 -0.71 14.67
C ASP A 386 -3.41 -0.28 15.31
N ASN A 387 -2.32 -0.92 14.87
CA ASN A 387 -0.96 -0.97 15.43
C ASN A 387 -0.69 -2.11 16.44
N PRO A 388 -1.45 -2.31 17.54
CA PRO A 388 -1.22 -3.40 18.50
C PRO A 388 -1.35 -4.80 17.92
N HIS A 389 -2.14 -4.98 16.85
CA HIS A 389 -2.24 -6.26 16.14
C HIS A 389 -0.90 -6.77 15.58
N LYS A 390 0.13 -5.91 15.46
CA LYS A 390 1.41 -6.30 14.86
C LYS A 390 2.32 -6.97 15.88
N PRO A 391 2.91 -8.15 15.58
CA PRO A 391 3.81 -8.88 16.48
C PRO A 391 4.96 -8.05 17.05
N LYS A 392 5.52 -7.13 16.26
CA LYS A 392 6.61 -6.23 16.68
C LYS A 392 6.26 -5.31 17.86
N THR A 393 4.98 -5.19 18.21
CA THR A 393 4.48 -4.32 19.28
C THR A 393 4.13 -5.09 20.55
N TRP A 394 4.17 -6.44 20.54
CA TRP A 394 3.67 -7.27 21.64
C TRP A 394 4.53 -7.26 22.90
N LYS A 395 5.75 -6.70 22.82
CA LYS A 395 6.54 -6.37 24.02
C LYS A 395 5.94 -5.21 24.82
N ILE A 396 5.14 -4.37 24.17
CA ILE A 396 4.46 -3.21 24.77
C ILE A 396 2.99 -3.53 25.04
N TYR A 397 2.31 -4.15 24.08
CA TYR A 397 0.90 -4.53 24.20
C TYR A 397 0.79 -6.03 24.48
N ARG A 398 0.57 -6.40 25.75
CA ARG A 398 0.45 -7.79 26.21
C ARG A 398 -0.79 -8.48 25.62
N PRO A 399 -0.88 -9.82 25.63
CA PRO A 399 -2.03 -10.55 25.07
C PRO A 399 -3.39 -10.09 25.59
N GLU A 400 -3.44 -9.68 26.86
CA GLU A 400 -4.64 -9.21 27.57
C GLU A 400 -4.96 -7.74 27.27
N PHE A 401 -4.08 -7.02 26.55
CA PHE A 401 -4.31 -5.63 26.18
C PHE A 401 -5.59 -5.51 25.36
N ALA A 402 -6.51 -4.67 25.82
CA ALA A 402 -7.78 -4.43 25.16
C ALA A 402 -8.26 -3.00 25.39
N VAL A 403 -9.14 -2.53 24.53
CA VAL A 403 -9.81 -1.25 24.71
C VAL A 403 -11.31 -1.48 24.67
N GLU A 404 -11.99 -0.92 25.66
CA GLU A 404 -13.43 -1.00 25.78
C GLU A 404 -14.05 0.39 25.89
N VAL A 405 -15.05 0.65 25.05
CA VAL A 405 -15.74 1.92 24.95
C VAL A 405 -17.17 1.76 25.44
N PHE A 406 -17.58 2.64 26.36
CA PHE A 406 -18.93 2.72 26.88
C PHE A 406 -19.63 3.98 26.37
N PHE A 407 -20.84 3.82 25.85
CA PHE A 407 -21.65 4.88 25.25
C PHE A 407 -22.82 5.35 26.14
#